data_AF-A0A9X9F4S0-F1
#
_entry.id   AF-A0A9X9F4S0-F1
#
_cell.length_a   1.000
_cell.length_b   1.000
_cell.length_c   1.000
_cell.angle_alpha   90.00
_cell.angle_beta   90.00
_cell.angle_gamma   90.00
#
_symmetry.space_group_name_H-M   'P 1'
#
loop_
_entity.id
_entity.type
_entity.pdbx_description
1 polymer ?
#
loop_
_entity_poly.entity_id
_entity_poly.type
_entity_poly.pdbx_seq_one_letter_code
_entity_poly.pdbx_strand_id
1 'polypeptide(L)'
;MLVLCEFCRDMVKYSTKDVQKVTVIRGKQYHYVGKEANCEECKSEIFVPNIHDYNLEQLDHAYRQQEQLVTISEIREVLEKYKIGKRPLSLLLGWGEVTLTRYVNGDIPTKQYSDILKRLGRDQCFMLDILERNKDLITQKAYRVSKEAIAKLQENDDIPSTQTTKIEEV
;
A
#
# COMPACT_ATOMS: atom_id res chain seq x y z
N MET A 1 0.84 -29.81 4.25
CA MET A 1 0.77 -29.62 2.79
C MET A 1 2.02 -30.26 2.20
N LEU A 2 1.92 -30.98 1.08
CA LEU A 2 3.08 -31.60 0.42
C LEU A 2 3.55 -30.73 -0.74
N VAL A 3 4.85 -30.75 -1.03
CA VAL A 3 5.47 -30.03 -2.14
C VAL A 3 6.50 -30.93 -2.84
N LEU A 4 6.72 -30.73 -4.13
CA LEU A 4 7.74 -31.46 -4.89
C LEU A 4 9.14 -31.04 -4.45
N CYS A 5 9.93 -31.99 -3.94
CA CYS A 5 11.36 -31.78 -3.70
C CYS A 5 12.19 -32.25 -4.89
N GLU A 6 13.00 -31.36 -5.46
CA GLU A 6 13.84 -31.68 -6.63
C GLU A 6 14.95 -32.70 -6.32
N PHE A 7 15.36 -32.81 -5.06
CA PHE A 7 16.40 -33.74 -4.61
C PHE A 7 15.84 -35.13 -4.30
N CYS A 8 14.70 -35.23 -3.61
CA CYS A 8 14.01 -36.50 -3.35
C CYS A 8 13.26 -37.01 -4.58
N ARG A 9 12.90 -36.11 -5.51
CA ARG A 9 12.02 -36.36 -6.66
C ARG A 9 10.65 -36.90 -6.25
N ASP A 10 10.14 -36.42 -5.11
CA ASP A 10 8.88 -36.86 -4.52
C ASP A 10 8.16 -35.72 -3.80
N MET A 11 6.88 -35.94 -3.50
CA MET A 11 6.01 -35.05 -2.74
C MET A 11 6.28 -35.22 -1.24
N VAL A 12 6.95 -34.24 -0.64
CA VAL A 12 7.41 -34.28 0.75
C VAL A 12 6.76 -33.20 1.60
N LYS A 13 6.78 -33.40 2.92
CA LYS A 13 6.53 -32.31 3.86
C LYS A 13 7.74 -31.38 3.93
N TYR A 14 7.50 -30.16 4.39
CA TYR A 14 8.54 -29.16 4.57
C TYR A 14 8.33 -28.39 5.87
N SER A 15 9.43 -27.95 6.45
CA SER A 15 9.45 -27.00 7.57
C SER A 15 9.84 -25.62 7.09
N THR A 16 9.33 -24.56 7.73
CA THR A 16 9.71 -23.17 7.42
C THR A 16 10.48 -22.52 8.55
N LYS A 17 11.46 -21.68 8.21
CA LYS A 17 12.20 -20.85 9.16
C LYS A 17 12.30 -19.41 8.67
N ASP A 18 12.31 -18.45 9.59
CA ASP A 18 12.57 -17.05 9.29
C ASP A 18 14.08 -16.83 9.09
N VAL A 19 14.43 -16.06 8.08
CA VAL A 19 15.82 -15.81 7.69
C VAL A 19 16.01 -14.34 7.29
N GLN A 20 17.16 -13.79 7.65
CA GLN A 20 17.58 -12.47 7.16
C GLN A 20 18.01 -12.60 5.71
N LYS A 21 17.33 -11.88 4.81
CA LYS A 21 17.64 -11.87 3.38
C LYS A 21 18.11 -10.47 2.97
N VAL A 22 19.00 -10.45 1.97
CA VAL A 22 19.49 -9.23 1.34
C VAL A 22 19.27 -9.33 -0.15
N THR A 23 18.65 -8.31 -0.75
CA THR A 23 18.53 -8.18 -2.20
C THR A 23 19.18 -6.90 -2.67
N VAL A 24 19.92 -6.96 -3.78
CA VAL A 24 20.53 -5.78 -4.41
C VAL A 24 19.67 -5.33 -5.58
N ILE A 25 19.13 -4.11 -5.51
CA ILE A 25 18.39 -3.49 -6.60
C ILE A 25 19.11 -2.19 -6.97
N ARG A 26 19.56 -2.08 -8.23
CA ARG A 26 20.29 -0.89 -8.75
C ARG A 26 21.49 -0.48 -7.87
N GLY A 27 22.22 -1.46 -7.35
CA GLY A 27 23.40 -1.24 -6.50
C GLY A 27 23.11 -0.89 -5.03
N LYS A 28 21.84 -0.76 -4.63
CA LYS A 28 21.44 -0.58 -3.23
C LYS A 28 21.03 -1.91 -2.61
N GLN A 29 21.42 -2.13 -1.36
CA GLN A 29 21.02 -3.30 -0.58
C GLN A 29 19.72 -3.03 0.17
N TYR A 30 18.83 -4.02 0.16
CA TYR A 30 17.56 -4.03 0.89
C TYR A 30 17.53 -5.25 1.78
N HIS A 31 17.33 -5.02 3.08
CA HIS A 31 17.32 -6.05 4.12
C HIS A 31 15.88 -6.32 4.54
N TYR A 32 15.51 -7.60 4.62
CA TYR A 32 14.17 -8.01 5.02
C TYR A 32 14.20 -9.41 5.64
N VAL A 33 13.20 -9.70 6.48
CA VAL A 33 13.00 -11.04 7.04
C VAL A 33 12.13 -11.82 6.08
N GLY A 34 12.68 -12.84 5.46
CA GLY A 34 11.94 -13.78 4.62
C GLY A 34 11.81 -15.15 5.29
N LYS A 35 11.23 -16.10 4.57
CA LYS A 35 11.10 -17.50 4.96
C LYS A 35 11.85 -18.40 3.98
N GLU A 36 12.47 -19.44 4.51
CA GLU A 36 13.01 -20.58 3.75
C GLU A 36 12.18 -21.81 4.08
N ALA A 37 11.84 -22.61 3.05
CA ALA A 37 11.25 -23.93 3.21
C ALA A 37 12.33 -24.99 3.00
N ASN A 38 12.41 -25.95 3.91
CA ASN A 38 13.34 -27.06 3.83
C ASN A 38 12.60 -28.40 3.86
N CYS A 39 13.03 -29.32 3.00
CA CYS A 39 12.55 -30.70 2.94
C CYS A 39 12.67 -31.38 4.32
N GLU A 40 11.61 -32.01 4.80
CA GLU A 40 11.69 -32.77 6.05
C GLU A 40 12.54 -34.05 5.91
N GLU A 41 12.69 -34.59 4.69
CA GLU A 41 13.46 -35.81 4.40
C GLU A 41 14.95 -35.51 4.18
N CYS A 42 15.30 -34.77 3.13
CA CYS A 42 16.70 -34.54 2.72
C CYS A 42 17.28 -33.19 3.20
N LYS A 43 16.48 -32.36 3.88
CA LYS A 43 16.87 -31.03 4.41
C LYS A 43 17.25 -29.97 3.38
N SER A 44 17.20 -30.27 2.07
CA SER A 44 17.43 -29.28 1.02
C SER A 44 16.38 -28.16 1.07
N GLU A 45 16.73 -26.96 0.60
CA GLU A 45 15.73 -25.91 0.35
C GLU A 45 14.75 -26.37 -0.75
N ILE A 46 13.48 -26.00 -0.61
CA ILE A 46 12.43 -26.28 -1.58
C ILE A 46 11.70 -24.97 -1.93
N PHE A 47 11.39 -24.81 -3.22
CA PHE A 47 10.52 -23.74 -3.68
C PHE A 47 9.06 -24.01 -3.31
N VAL A 48 8.46 -23.14 -2.50
CA VAL A 48 7.03 -23.17 -2.17
C VAL A 48 6.42 -21.85 -2.67
N PRO A 49 5.45 -21.86 -3.61
CA PRO A 49 4.89 -20.64 -4.21
C PRO A 49 4.45 -19.60 -3.17
N ASN A 50 3.68 -20.00 -2.15
CA ASN A 50 3.19 -19.08 -1.13
C ASN A 50 4.32 -18.45 -0.28
N ILE A 51 5.44 -19.15 -0.09
CA ILE A 51 6.61 -18.61 0.62
C ILE A 51 7.38 -17.64 -0.28
N HIS A 52 7.45 -17.95 -1.57
CA HIS A 52 8.03 -17.05 -2.55
C HIS A 52 7.24 -15.73 -2.62
N ASP A 53 5.91 -15.81 -2.72
CA ASP A 53 5.03 -14.64 -2.74
C ASP A 53 5.18 -13.82 -1.45
N TYR A 54 5.17 -14.46 -0.28
CA TYR A 54 5.45 -13.80 0.99
C TYR A 54 6.80 -13.07 0.99
N ASN A 55 7.86 -13.73 0.51
CA ASN A 55 9.19 -13.12 0.45
C ASN A 55 9.25 -11.92 -0.50
N LEU A 56 8.53 -11.97 -1.62
CA LEU A 56 8.40 -10.83 -2.54
C LEU A 56 7.68 -9.67 -1.87
N GLU A 57 6.61 -9.92 -1.11
CA GLU A 57 5.92 -8.89 -0.33
C GLU A 57 6.83 -8.26 0.73
N GLN A 58 7.63 -9.07 1.45
CA GLN A 58 8.57 -8.53 2.45
C GLN A 58 9.65 -7.65 1.81
N LEU A 59 10.20 -8.07 0.66
CA LEU A 59 11.14 -7.25 -0.11
C LEU A 59 10.49 -5.96 -0.61
N ASP A 60 9.25 -6.05 -1.10
CA ASP A 60 8.46 -4.93 -1.59
C ASP A 60 8.24 -3.87 -0.50
N HIS A 61 7.90 -4.31 0.72
CA HIS A 61 7.79 -3.46 1.90
C HIS A 61 9.12 -2.79 2.25
N ALA A 62 10.21 -3.56 2.35
CA ALA A 62 11.53 -3.02 2.67
C ALA A 62 12.00 -2.00 1.62
N TYR A 63 11.75 -2.27 0.34
CA TYR A 63 12.06 -1.36 -0.75
C TYR A 63 11.27 -0.05 -0.63
N ARG A 64 9.94 -0.12 -0.45
CA ARG A 64 9.10 1.08 -0.28
C ARG A 64 9.50 1.90 0.94
N GLN A 65 9.83 1.26 2.05
CA GLN A 65 10.27 1.96 3.26
C GLN A 65 11.58 2.70 3.03
N GLN A 66 12.59 2.02 2.49
CA GLN A 66 13.91 2.61 2.29
C GLN A 66 13.91 3.73 1.24
N GLU A 67 13.13 3.59 0.16
CA GLU A 67 12.96 4.64 -0.86
C GLU A 67 11.87 5.67 -0.50
N GLN A 68 11.27 5.54 0.69
CA GLN A 68 10.19 6.39 1.19
C GLN A 68 9.03 6.52 0.20
N LEU A 69 8.69 5.42 -0.47
CA LEU A 69 7.58 5.36 -1.42
C LEU A 69 6.25 5.13 -0.70
N VAL A 70 5.16 5.44 -1.39
CA VAL A 70 3.80 5.20 -0.93
C VAL A 70 3.50 3.71 -0.94
N THR A 71 2.84 3.24 0.11
CA THR A 71 2.36 1.88 0.27
C THR A 71 0.98 1.71 -0.34
N ILE A 72 0.60 0.47 -0.63
CA ILE A 72 -0.73 0.16 -1.15
C ILE A 72 -1.82 0.58 -0.13
N SER A 73 -1.54 0.44 1.17
CA SER A 73 -2.46 0.90 2.24
C SER A 73 -2.68 2.40 2.17
N GLU A 74 -1.61 3.20 2.11
CA GLU A 74 -1.71 4.66 2.02
C GLU A 74 -2.49 5.11 0.77
N ILE A 75 -2.34 4.42 -0.37
CA ILE A 75 -3.14 4.72 -1.57
C ILE A 75 -4.62 4.41 -1.32
N ARG A 76 -4.95 3.27 -0.69
CA ARG A 76 -6.34 2.90 -0.38
C ARG A 76 -6.96 3.88 0.61
N GLU A 77 -6.21 4.29 1.62
CA GLU A 77 -6.62 5.31 2.59
C GLU A 77 -6.96 6.64 1.89
N VAL A 78 -6.17 7.08 0.91
CA VAL A 78 -6.51 8.28 0.11
C VAL A 78 -7.83 8.12 -0.64
N LEU A 79 -8.04 6.97 -1.29
CA LEU A 79 -9.28 6.69 -2.04
C LEU A 79 -10.51 6.67 -1.13
N GLU A 80 -10.38 6.07 0.06
CA GLU A 80 -11.44 5.97 1.06
C GLU A 80 -11.72 7.33 1.71
N LYS A 81 -10.66 8.04 2.14
CA LYS A 81 -10.72 9.36 2.77
C LYS A 81 -11.53 10.36 1.93
N TYR A 82 -11.28 10.40 0.62
CA TYR A 82 -11.95 11.33 -0.29
C TYR A 82 -13.09 10.70 -1.08
N LYS A 83 -13.48 9.46 -0.75
CA LYS A 83 -14.54 8.69 -1.43
C LYS A 83 -14.44 8.75 -2.96
N ILE A 84 -13.21 8.66 -3.47
CA ILE A 84 -12.91 8.84 -4.88
C ILE A 84 -12.44 7.52 -5.51
N GLY A 85 -12.89 7.25 -6.73
CA GLY A 85 -12.46 6.06 -7.47
C GLY A 85 -11.05 6.20 -8.06
N LYS A 86 -10.40 5.05 -8.32
CA LYS A 86 -9.07 4.97 -8.94
C LYS A 86 -8.95 5.74 -10.26
N ARG A 87 -9.93 5.55 -11.17
CA ARG A 87 -9.97 6.24 -12.47
C ARG A 87 -10.19 7.75 -12.32
N PRO A 88 -11.24 8.23 -11.60
CA PRO A 88 -11.41 9.65 -11.33
C PRO A 88 -10.18 10.32 -10.72
N LEU A 89 -9.55 9.70 -9.71
CA LEU A 89 -8.35 10.28 -9.09
C LEU A 89 -7.16 10.29 -10.07
N SER A 90 -6.99 9.28 -10.92
CA SER A 90 -5.95 9.30 -11.96
C SER A 90 -6.13 10.48 -12.91
N LEU A 91 -7.37 10.71 -13.37
CA LEU A 91 -7.70 11.82 -14.26
C LEU A 91 -7.45 13.18 -13.59
N LEU A 92 -7.86 13.35 -12.34
CA LEU A 92 -7.61 14.58 -11.58
C LEU A 92 -6.11 14.88 -11.41
N LEU A 93 -5.26 13.87 -11.34
CA LEU A 93 -3.81 14.04 -11.22
C LEU A 93 -3.11 14.22 -12.58
N GLY A 94 -3.87 14.22 -13.68
CA GLY A 94 -3.31 14.27 -15.04
C GLY A 94 -2.57 12.98 -15.42
N TRP A 95 -2.88 11.86 -14.77
CA TRP A 95 -2.28 10.55 -15.04
C TRP A 95 -3.15 9.74 -16.01
N GLY A 96 -2.55 8.73 -16.66
CA GLY A 96 -3.31 7.77 -17.46
C GLY A 96 -4.35 7.04 -16.60
N GLU A 97 -5.52 6.74 -17.15
CA GLU A 97 -6.69 6.27 -16.39
C GLU A 97 -6.46 5.03 -15.52
N VAL A 98 -5.55 4.15 -15.95
CA VAL A 98 -5.23 2.88 -15.28
C VAL A 98 -4.06 2.99 -14.29
N THR A 99 -3.44 4.18 -14.16
CA THR A 99 -2.22 4.38 -13.37
C THR A 99 -2.42 4.01 -11.91
N LEU A 100 -3.46 4.54 -11.25
CA LEU A 100 -3.75 4.16 -9.86
C LEU A 100 -4.17 2.70 -9.71
N THR A 101 -4.86 2.13 -10.70
CA THR A 101 -5.22 0.71 -10.68
C THR A 101 -3.99 -0.17 -10.63
N ARG A 102 -2.96 0.16 -11.43
CA ARG A 102 -1.67 -0.54 -11.40
C ARG A 102 -1.02 -0.48 -10.01
N TYR A 103 -0.96 0.70 -9.40
CA TYR A 103 -0.33 0.84 -8.07
C TYR A 103 -1.10 0.10 -6.97
N VAL A 104 -2.43 0.11 -7.02
CA VAL A 104 -3.25 -0.68 -6.08
C VAL A 104 -3.08 -2.19 -6.28
N ASN A 105 -2.67 -2.62 -7.48
CA ASN A 105 -2.38 -4.01 -7.83
C ASN A 105 -0.91 -4.42 -7.61
N GLY A 106 -0.07 -3.54 -7.06
CA GLY A 106 1.30 -3.88 -6.66
C GLY A 106 2.40 -3.14 -7.43
N ASP A 107 2.09 -2.47 -8.55
CA ASP A 107 3.11 -1.73 -9.30
C ASP A 107 3.74 -0.63 -8.44
N ILE A 108 5.05 -0.46 -8.60
CA ILE A 108 5.83 0.52 -7.84
C ILE A 108 5.78 1.87 -8.58
N PRO A 109 5.24 2.95 -7.96
CA PRO A 109 5.24 4.27 -8.56
C PRO A 109 6.65 4.88 -8.60
N THR A 110 6.83 5.88 -9.47
CA THR A 110 8.02 6.75 -9.40
C THR A 110 7.98 7.56 -8.09
N LYS A 111 9.14 8.08 -7.67
CA LYS A 111 9.22 8.93 -6.47
C LYS A 111 8.29 10.14 -6.56
N GLN A 112 8.25 10.81 -7.71
CA GLN A 112 7.35 11.94 -7.97
C GLN A 112 5.87 11.57 -7.77
N TYR A 113 5.42 10.44 -8.33
CA TYR A 113 4.02 10.02 -8.22
C TYR A 113 3.68 9.59 -6.80
N SER A 114 4.62 8.89 -6.15
CA SER A 114 4.54 8.53 -4.74
C SER A 114 4.37 9.75 -3.84
N ASP A 115 5.19 10.79 -4.03
CA ASP A 115 5.17 11.97 -3.19
C ASP A 115 3.86 12.76 -3.33
N ILE A 116 3.29 12.79 -4.55
CA ILE A 116 1.94 13.32 -4.79
C ILE A 116 0.91 12.54 -3.98
N LEU A 117 0.90 11.21 -4.02
CA LEU A 117 -0.05 10.37 -3.27
C LEU A 117 0.10 10.56 -1.75
N LYS A 118 1.33 10.62 -1.24
CA LYS A 118 1.59 10.93 0.17
C LYS A 118 1.15 12.34 0.56
N ARG A 119 1.25 13.31 -0.34
CA ARG A 119 0.74 14.66 -0.10
C ARG A 119 -0.79 14.67 -0.04
N LEU A 120 -1.46 13.99 -0.97
CA LEU A 120 -2.93 13.86 -0.94
C LEU A 120 -3.42 13.28 0.38
N GLY A 121 -2.74 12.29 0.95
CA GLY A 121 -3.10 11.72 2.25
C GLY A 121 -3.03 12.72 3.40
N ARG A 122 -2.06 13.65 3.36
CA ARG A 122 -1.74 14.57 4.46
C ARG A 122 -2.36 15.96 4.33
N ASP A 123 -2.54 16.45 3.11
CA ASP A 123 -2.91 17.84 2.80
C ASP A 123 -4.27 17.87 2.10
N GLN A 124 -5.32 18.13 2.89
CA GLN A 124 -6.70 18.19 2.39
C GLN A 124 -6.92 19.38 1.46
N CYS A 125 -6.25 20.52 1.73
CA CYS A 125 -6.31 21.70 0.89
C CYS A 125 -5.73 21.43 -0.50
N PHE A 126 -4.63 20.67 -0.58
CA PHE A 126 -4.07 20.24 -1.85
C PHE A 126 -5.00 19.32 -2.64
N MET A 127 -5.70 18.39 -1.98
CA MET A 127 -6.72 17.56 -2.64
C MET A 127 -7.88 18.42 -3.16
N LEU A 128 -8.35 19.40 -2.38
CA LEU A 128 -9.42 20.30 -2.78
C LEU A 128 -9.03 21.15 -4.00
N ASP A 129 -7.81 21.70 -4.00
CA ASP A 129 -7.29 22.49 -5.12
C ASP A 129 -7.24 21.67 -6.42
N ILE A 130 -6.75 20.43 -6.35
CA ILE A 130 -6.76 19.50 -7.49
C ILE A 130 -8.18 19.22 -7.97
N LEU A 131 -9.10 18.95 -7.03
CA LEU A 131 -10.48 18.62 -7.34
C LEU A 131 -11.18 19.80 -8.05
N GLU A 132 -10.98 21.03 -7.60
CA GLU A 132 -11.60 22.22 -8.19
C GLU A 132 -11.02 22.58 -9.55
N ARG A 133 -9.69 22.50 -9.71
CA ARG A 133 -9.01 22.78 -10.99
C ARG A 133 -9.41 21.82 -12.09
N ASN A 134 -9.60 20.55 -11.75
CA ASN A 134 -9.76 19.46 -12.72
C ASN A 134 -11.15 18.83 -12.69
N LYS A 135 -12.15 19.50 -12.10
CA LYS A 135 -13.53 18.98 -11.93
C LYS A 135 -14.19 18.53 -13.24
N ASP A 136 -13.84 19.15 -14.36
CA ASP A 136 -14.40 18.85 -15.68
C ASP A 136 -13.87 17.53 -16.28
N LEU A 137 -12.81 16.95 -15.70
CA LEU A 137 -12.25 15.66 -16.12
C LEU A 137 -12.98 14.46 -15.52
N ILE A 138 -13.88 14.68 -14.56
CA ILE A 138 -14.62 13.63 -13.85
C ILE A 138 -16.13 13.85 -13.94
N THR A 139 -16.91 12.84 -13.57
CA THR A 139 -18.37 13.00 -13.56
C THR A 139 -18.80 13.94 -12.43
N GLN A 140 -19.87 14.71 -12.66
CA GLN A 140 -20.44 15.59 -11.64
C GLN A 140 -20.79 14.86 -10.34
N LYS A 141 -21.22 13.59 -10.44
CA LYS A 141 -21.46 12.71 -9.29
C LYS A 141 -20.17 12.46 -8.50
N ALA A 142 -19.07 12.10 -9.16
CA ALA A 142 -17.79 11.86 -8.50
C ALA A 142 -17.26 13.13 -7.82
N TYR A 143 -17.33 14.28 -8.53
CA TYR A 143 -16.95 15.58 -7.97
C TYR A 143 -17.72 15.90 -6.69
N ARG A 144 -19.06 15.80 -6.73
CA ARG A 144 -19.91 16.13 -5.58
C ARG A 144 -19.60 15.23 -4.38
N VAL A 145 -19.48 13.92 -4.58
CA VAL A 145 -19.18 12.97 -3.51
C VAL A 145 -17.83 13.26 -2.85
N SER A 146 -16.79 13.52 -3.66
CA SER A 146 -15.46 13.84 -3.12
C SER A 146 -15.42 15.19 -2.44
N LYS A 147 -16.11 16.21 -2.97
CA LYS A 147 -16.20 17.53 -2.36
C LYS A 147 -16.90 17.49 -1.00
N GLU A 148 -18.00 16.76 -0.90
CA GLU A 148 -18.69 16.51 0.38
C GLU A 148 -17.81 15.76 1.38
N ALA A 149 -17.01 14.79 0.92
CA ALA A 149 -16.07 14.08 1.78
C ALA A 149 -15.00 15.02 2.34
N ILE A 150 -14.42 15.90 1.51
CA ILE A 150 -13.43 16.90 1.94
C ILE A 150 -14.04 17.89 2.94
N ALA A 151 -15.23 18.43 2.66
CA ALA A 151 -15.90 19.38 3.56
C ALA A 151 -16.13 18.79 4.96
N LYS A 152 -16.60 17.53 5.03
CA LYS A 152 -16.78 16.82 6.30
C LYS A 152 -15.48 16.60 7.06
N LEU A 153 -14.36 16.41 6.37
CA LEU A 153 -13.07 16.24 7.03
C LEU A 153 -12.62 17.57 7.67
N GLN A 154 -12.79 18.68 6.97
CA GLN A 154 -12.45 20.01 7.46
C GLN A 154 -13.32 20.42 8.66
N GLU A 155 -14.63 20.15 8.62
CA GLU A 155 -15.54 20.40 9.75
C GLU A 155 -15.15 19.62 11.02
N ASN A 156 -14.60 18.41 10.88
CA ASN A 156 -14.16 17.60 12.01
C ASN A 156 -12.80 18.05 12.58
N ASP A 157 -11.94 18.65 11.75
CA ASP A 157 -10.65 19.19 12.19
C ASP A 157 -10.82 20.48 13.03
N ASP A 158 -11.96 21.17 12.90
CA ASP A 158 -12.29 22.42 13.61
C ASP A 158 -12.98 22.21 14.99
N ILE A 159 -13.19 20.96 15.44
CA ILE A 159 -13.79 20.67 16.76
C ILE A 159 -12.66 20.42 17.78
N PRO A 160 -12.43 21.29 18.78
CA PRO A 160 -11.53 20.99 19.88
C PRO A 160 -12.11 19.83 20.69
N SER A 161 -11.31 18.80 20.91
CA SER A 161 -11.61 17.68 21.82
C SER A 161 -12.02 18.22 23.20
N THR A 162 -13.32 18.40 23.41
CA THR A 162 -13.88 18.73 24.72
C THR A 162 -14.79 17.58 25.13
N GLN A 163 -14.16 16.50 25.61
CA GLN A 163 -14.88 15.52 26.42
C GLN A 163 -14.65 15.85 27.90
N THR A 164 -15.60 16.64 28.38
CA THR A 164 -16.17 16.72 29.73
C THR A 164 -15.81 15.56 30.66
N THR A 165 -14.99 15.83 31.68
CA THR A 165 -15.02 15.05 32.92
C THR A 165 -16.06 15.70 33.85
N LYS A 166 -17.21 15.05 34.04
CA LYS A 166 -18.13 15.34 35.13
C LYS A 166 -18.34 14.08 35.96
N ILE A 167 -17.78 14.17 37.18
CA ILE A 167 -18.36 13.77 38.47
C ILE A 167 -18.54 12.26 38.72
N GLU A 168 -17.74 11.75 39.67
CA GLU A 168 -18.26 10.88 40.73
C GLU A 168 -17.95 11.54 42.07
N GLU A 169 -19.02 11.94 42.77
CA GLU A 169 -19.03 12.26 44.20
C GLU A 169 -19.01 10.94 44.98
N VAL A 170 -18.10 10.83 45.95
CA VAL A 170 -18.29 10.10 47.22
C VAL A 170 -17.62 10.89 48.32
#